data_AF-A0A7W0A7X7-F1
#
_entry.id   AF-A0A7W0A7X7-F1
#
_cell.length_a   1.000
_cell.length_b   1.000
_cell.length_c   1.000
_cell.angle_alpha   90.00
_cell.angle_beta   90.00
_cell.angle_gamma   90.00
#
_symmetry.space_group_name_H-M   'P 1'
#
loop_
_entity.id
_entity.type
_entity.pdbx_description
1 polymer ?
#
loop_
_entity_poly.entity_id
_entity_poly.type
_entity_poly.pdbx_seq_one_letter_code
_entity_poly.pdbx_strand_id
1 'polypeptide(L)'
;QPAWAMPAAPWAARSGHAVLFTQANSLPPATIAALKEHEDANVHILGPNTVIGPAVERQLRGLADRVERIEAPTPVANAIEFARHMRGSFGWGFIRPGHNFTVASVTRPMDVAAAATFGGNGVFAPLLLVDEAARLPAELDGYLLDVQPGYSGNPSAGVFNSIFVLGDEAAISGAAQARLDEISELVPVDVSDR
;
A
#
# COMPACT_ATOMS: atom_id res chain seq x y z
N GLN A 1 -13.62 -0.41 -9.45
CA GLN A 1 -12.87 0.86 -9.32
C GLN A 1 -11.40 0.50 -9.16
N PRO A 2 -10.50 0.94 -10.04
CA PRO A 2 -9.11 0.46 -10.09
C PRO A 2 -8.27 0.83 -8.87
N ALA A 3 -8.55 1.97 -8.23
CA ALA A 3 -7.78 2.49 -7.09
C ALA A 3 -7.58 1.48 -5.95
N TRP A 4 -8.59 0.66 -5.64
CA TRP A 4 -8.51 -0.35 -4.58
C TRP A 4 -7.49 -1.46 -4.86
N ALA A 5 -7.27 -1.79 -6.14
CA ALA A 5 -6.34 -2.83 -6.54
C ALA A 5 -4.93 -2.31 -6.80
N MET A 6 -4.75 -1.00 -7.01
CA MET A 6 -3.44 -0.41 -7.31
C MET A 6 -2.36 -0.80 -6.28
N PRO A 7 -2.60 -0.74 -4.96
CA PRO A 7 -1.58 -1.08 -3.96
C PRO A 7 -1.12 -2.55 -4.00
N ALA A 8 -1.90 -3.45 -4.62
CA ALA A 8 -1.54 -4.86 -4.73
C ALA A 8 -0.38 -5.13 -5.69
N ALA A 9 -0.15 -4.25 -6.67
CA ALA A 9 0.84 -4.50 -7.73
C ALA A 9 2.31 -4.56 -7.24
N PRO A 10 2.84 -3.59 -6.46
CA PRO A 10 4.18 -3.74 -5.90
C PRO A 10 4.29 -4.95 -4.98
N TRP A 11 3.22 -5.32 -4.28
CA TRP A 11 3.23 -6.51 -3.43
C TRP A 11 3.31 -7.79 -4.26
N ALA A 12 2.54 -7.88 -5.34
CA ALA A 12 2.59 -9.01 -6.27
C ALA A 12 3.98 -9.16 -6.88
N ALA A 13 4.60 -8.06 -7.29
CA ALA A 13 5.96 -8.04 -7.81
C ALA A 13 7.00 -8.45 -6.75
N ARG A 14 6.80 -8.06 -5.48
CA ARG A 14 7.67 -8.44 -4.36
C ARG A 14 7.60 -9.93 -4.02
N SER A 15 6.38 -10.43 -3.89
CA SER A 15 6.09 -11.70 -3.22
C SER A 15 5.84 -12.85 -4.19
N GLY A 16 5.55 -12.56 -5.46
CA GLY A 16 5.06 -13.55 -6.41
C GLY A 16 3.61 -13.97 -6.17
N HIS A 17 2.90 -13.37 -5.20
CA HIS A 17 1.49 -13.67 -4.98
C HIS A 17 0.62 -13.20 -6.15
N ALA A 18 -0.34 -14.04 -6.53
CA ALA A 18 -1.31 -13.72 -7.58
C ALA A 18 -2.31 -12.65 -7.13
N VAL A 19 -2.64 -11.72 -8.02
CA VAL A 19 -3.74 -10.76 -7.84
C VAL A 19 -4.93 -11.24 -8.67
N LEU A 20 -6.00 -11.64 -8.00
CA LEU A 20 -7.24 -12.10 -8.63
C LEU A 20 -8.34 -11.06 -8.46
N PHE A 21 -9.18 -10.90 -9.48
CA PHE A 21 -10.25 -9.89 -9.48
C PHE A 21 -11.60 -10.49 -9.09
N THR A 22 -12.46 -9.66 -8.51
CA THR A 22 -13.83 -10.03 -8.14
C THR A 22 -14.83 -9.05 -8.74
N GLN A 23 -16.08 -9.47 -8.88
CA GLN A 23 -17.20 -8.54 -8.97
C GLN A 23 -17.57 -8.09 -7.55
N ALA A 24 -18.45 -7.10 -7.43
CA ALA A 24 -18.86 -6.59 -6.12
C ALA A 24 -19.51 -7.66 -5.24
N ASN A 25 -20.28 -8.59 -5.83
CA ASN A 25 -21.05 -9.60 -5.10
C ASN A 25 -20.83 -11.03 -5.60
N SER A 26 -19.84 -11.26 -6.48
CA SER A 26 -19.54 -12.59 -6.99
C SER A 26 -18.09 -12.78 -7.40
N LEU A 27 -17.61 -14.02 -7.29
CA LEU A 27 -16.34 -14.44 -7.88
C LEU A 27 -16.52 -14.79 -9.37
N PRO A 28 -15.72 -14.20 -10.28
CA PRO A 28 -15.66 -14.63 -11.67
C PRO A 28 -15.21 -16.09 -11.79
N PRO A 29 -15.65 -16.83 -12.83
CA PRO A 29 -15.22 -18.21 -13.05
C PRO A 29 -13.70 -18.39 -13.11
N ALA A 30 -12.98 -17.43 -13.70
CA ALA A 30 -11.51 -17.46 -13.78
C ALA A 30 -10.86 -17.41 -12.39
N THR A 31 -11.37 -16.58 -11.48
CA THR A 31 -10.89 -16.48 -10.10
C THR A 31 -11.17 -17.77 -9.33
N ILE A 32 -12.34 -18.38 -9.54
CA ILE A 32 -12.68 -19.67 -8.94
C ILE A 32 -11.75 -20.78 -9.44
N ALA A 33 -11.47 -20.81 -10.74
CA ALA A 33 -10.56 -21.79 -11.33
C ALA A 33 -9.14 -21.65 -10.75
N ALA A 34 -8.59 -20.43 -10.73
CA ALA A 34 -7.27 -20.17 -10.17
C ALA A 34 -7.17 -20.57 -8.68
N LEU A 35 -8.19 -20.29 -7.87
CA LEU A 35 -8.19 -20.69 -6.46
C LEU A 35 -8.21 -22.22 -6.28
N LYS A 36 -8.93 -22.94 -7.14
CA LYS A 36 -9.01 -24.42 -7.08
C LYS A 36 -7.73 -25.13 -7.51
N GLU A 37 -6.83 -24.44 -8.20
CA GLU A 37 -5.52 -24.98 -8.59
C GLU A 37 -4.53 -24.99 -7.40
N HIS A 38 -4.87 -24.38 -6.27
CA HIS A 38 -4.05 -24.31 -5.08
C HIS A 38 -4.73 -25.03 -3.90
N GLU A 39 -4.10 -26.09 -3.38
CA GLU A 39 -4.66 -26.89 -2.27
C GLU A 39 -4.75 -26.11 -0.95
N ASP A 40 -3.79 -25.21 -0.67
CA ASP A 40 -3.70 -24.43 0.59
C ASP A 40 -3.84 -22.92 0.36
N ALA A 41 -4.90 -22.49 -0.33
CA ALA A 41 -5.07 -21.09 -0.71
C ALA A 41 -5.26 -20.17 0.53
N ASN A 42 -4.30 -19.26 0.75
CA ASN A 42 -4.42 -18.17 1.72
C ASN A 42 -4.84 -16.88 1.01
N VAL A 43 -6.08 -16.45 1.22
CA VAL A 43 -6.67 -15.31 0.49
C VAL A 43 -6.76 -14.07 1.37
N HIS A 44 -6.28 -12.95 0.84
CA HIS A 44 -6.46 -11.63 1.44
C HIS A 44 -7.35 -10.78 0.53
N ILE A 45 -8.45 -10.27 1.09
CA ILE A 45 -9.36 -9.34 0.41
C ILE A 45 -8.84 -7.94 0.63
N LEU A 46 -8.55 -7.22 -0.45
CA LEU A 46 -8.09 -5.83 -0.40
C LEU A 46 -9.25 -4.90 -0.75
N GLY A 47 -9.87 -4.29 0.27
CA GLY A 47 -10.96 -3.33 0.14
C GLY A 47 -12.17 -3.62 1.04
N PRO A 48 -13.02 -2.60 1.28
CA PRO A 48 -14.14 -2.69 2.19
C PRO A 48 -15.33 -3.45 1.61
N ASN A 49 -16.27 -3.79 2.49
CA ASN A 49 -17.53 -4.45 2.13
C ASN A 49 -18.39 -3.66 1.12
N THR A 50 -18.20 -2.34 0.99
CA THR A 50 -18.88 -1.51 -0.02
C THR A 50 -18.39 -1.75 -1.45
N VAL A 51 -17.20 -2.33 -1.60
CA VAL A 51 -16.57 -2.62 -2.91
C VAL A 51 -16.50 -4.12 -3.18
N ILE A 52 -16.17 -4.91 -2.15
CA ILE A 52 -16.14 -6.39 -2.20
C ILE A 52 -17.09 -6.90 -1.12
N GLY A 53 -18.34 -7.12 -1.52
CA GLY A 53 -19.45 -7.42 -0.64
C GLY A 53 -19.32 -8.75 0.11
N PRO A 54 -20.09 -8.94 1.19
CA PRO A 54 -20.01 -10.14 2.03
C PRO A 54 -20.30 -11.46 1.28
N ALA A 55 -21.00 -11.40 0.14
CA ALA A 55 -21.23 -12.57 -0.71
C ALA A 55 -19.92 -13.15 -1.27
N VAL A 56 -18.99 -12.28 -1.69
CA VAL A 56 -17.68 -12.71 -2.20
C VAL A 56 -16.89 -13.40 -1.11
N GLU A 57 -16.85 -12.81 0.09
CA GLU A 57 -16.14 -13.39 1.23
C GLU A 57 -16.68 -14.77 1.62
N ARG A 58 -18.01 -14.94 1.62
CA ARG A 58 -18.63 -16.26 1.84
C ARG A 58 -18.22 -17.28 0.78
N GLN A 59 -18.16 -16.88 -0.49
CA GLN A 59 -17.69 -17.77 -1.56
C GLN A 59 -16.21 -18.15 -1.38
N LEU A 60 -15.37 -17.18 -1.00
CA LEU A 60 -13.94 -17.43 -0.74
C LEU A 60 -13.72 -18.40 0.43
N ARG A 61 -14.49 -18.27 1.53
CA ARG A 61 -14.40 -19.18 2.68
C ARG A 61 -14.78 -20.64 2.35
N GLY A 62 -15.46 -20.88 1.24
CA GLY A 62 -15.74 -22.23 0.73
C GLY A 62 -14.70 -22.77 -0.25
N LEU A 63 -13.70 -21.96 -0.63
CA LEU A 63 -12.68 -22.27 -1.64
C LEU A 63 -11.24 -22.14 -1.12
N ALA A 64 -11.04 -21.55 0.06
CA ALA A 64 -9.73 -21.22 0.62
C ALA A 64 -9.72 -21.50 2.12
N ASP A 65 -8.56 -21.91 2.65
CA ASP A 65 -8.42 -22.25 4.08
C ASP A 65 -8.50 -21.03 4.98
N ARG A 66 -7.94 -19.92 4.50
CA ARG A 66 -7.89 -18.66 5.24
C ARG A 66 -8.35 -17.52 4.36
N VAL A 67 -9.26 -16.73 4.91
CA VAL A 67 -9.73 -15.49 4.31
C VAL A 67 -9.60 -14.38 5.35
N GLU A 68 -8.75 -13.40 5.06
CA GLU A 68 -8.58 -12.19 5.85
C GLU A 68 -8.88 -10.97 4.98
N ARG A 69 -9.43 -9.91 5.58
CA ARG A 69 -9.76 -8.67 4.88
C ARG A 69 -8.90 -7.54 5.40
N ILE A 70 -8.35 -6.77 4.47
CA ILE A 70 -7.69 -5.49 4.71
C ILE A 70 -8.63 -4.44 4.14
N GLU A 71 -9.26 -3.67 5.02
CA GLU A 71 -10.26 -2.68 4.63
C GLU A 71 -10.05 -1.34 5.32
N ALA A 72 -10.30 -0.28 4.56
CA ALA A 72 -10.50 1.06 5.09
C ALA A 72 -11.56 1.79 4.24
N PRO A 73 -12.11 2.92 4.72
CA PRO A 73 -13.21 3.61 4.04
C PRO A 73 -12.88 4.19 2.66
N THR A 74 -11.61 4.52 2.39
CA THR A 74 -11.15 5.13 1.13
C THR A 74 -10.00 4.34 0.51
N PRO A 75 -9.75 4.45 -0.81
CA PRO A 75 -8.58 3.84 -1.43
C PRO A 75 -7.26 4.31 -0.81
N VAL A 76 -7.18 5.59 -0.42
CA VAL A 76 -6.02 6.18 0.26
C VAL A 76 -5.77 5.50 1.60
N ALA A 77 -6.78 5.47 2.48
CA ALA A 77 -6.69 4.80 3.77
C ALA A 77 -6.39 3.30 3.62
N ASN A 78 -6.95 2.64 2.60
CA ASN A 78 -6.76 1.21 2.39
C ASN A 78 -5.35 0.88 1.89
N ALA A 79 -4.74 1.75 1.11
CA ALA A 79 -3.33 1.65 0.72
C ALA A 79 -2.42 1.78 1.96
N ILE A 80 -2.74 2.71 2.87
CA ILE A 80 -2.03 2.89 4.14
C ILE A 80 -2.20 1.65 5.03
N GLU A 81 -3.41 1.14 5.20
CA GLU A 81 -3.67 -0.08 5.96
C GLU A 81 -2.89 -1.26 5.39
N PHE A 82 -2.82 -1.39 4.07
CA PHE A 82 -2.02 -2.45 3.46
C PHE A 82 -0.51 -2.27 3.68
N ALA A 83 0.00 -1.05 3.65
CA ALA A 83 1.40 -0.76 3.97
C ALA A 83 1.75 -1.05 5.45
N ARG A 84 0.81 -0.83 6.38
CA ARG A 84 0.98 -1.18 7.79
C ARG A 84 0.83 -2.69 8.05
N HIS A 85 0.01 -3.36 7.25
CA HIS A 85 -0.38 -4.75 7.47
C HIS A 85 0.82 -5.71 7.47
N MET A 86 0.82 -6.62 8.43
CA MET A 86 1.72 -7.78 8.47
C MET A 86 1.03 -8.93 9.19
N ARG A 87 0.90 -10.07 8.51
CA ARG A 87 0.35 -11.31 9.05
C ARG A 87 1.15 -12.49 8.52
N GLY A 88 1.96 -13.09 9.41
CA GLY A 88 2.88 -14.15 9.00
C GLY A 88 3.86 -13.61 7.96
N SER A 89 3.84 -14.19 6.75
CA SER A 89 4.65 -13.76 5.60
C SER A 89 3.95 -12.77 4.67
N PHE A 90 2.69 -12.41 4.95
CA PHE A 90 1.90 -11.51 4.09
C PHE A 90 1.86 -10.07 4.62
N GLY A 91 2.16 -9.11 3.76
CA GLY A 91 2.12 -7.67 4.06
C GLY A 91 3.49 -7.00 4.16
N TRP A 92 3.48 -5.68 4.26
CA TRP A 92 4.68 -4.85 4.27
C TRP A 92 5.22 -4.62 5.69
N GLY A 93 4.35 -4.42 6.67
CA GLY A 93 4.73 -4.17 8.06
C GLY A 93 5.45 -2.85 8.30
N PHE A 94 5.19 -1.84 7.46
CA PHE A 94 5.88 -0.55 7.49
C PHE A 94 5.25 0.35 8.55
N ILE A 95 5.62 0.09 9.80
CA ILE A 95 5.15 0.81 11.01
C ILE A 95 6.29 1.52 11.76
N ARG A 96 7.49 1.55 11.18
CA ARG A 96 8.69 2.20 11.73
C ARG A 96 9.41 2.97 10.62
N PRO A 97 10.36 3.86 10.95
CA PRO A 97 11.16 4.54 9.94
C PRO A 97 12.16 3.63 9.21
N GLY A 98 12.69 4.12 8.09
CA GLY A 98 13.70 3.44 7.28
C GLY A 98 13.13 2.66 6.11
N HIS A 99 12.14 3.22 5.43
CA HIS A 99 11.36 2.53 4.40
C HIS A 99 11.26 3.33 3.10
N ASN A 100 11.14 2.61 1.99
CA ASN A 100 10.86 3.22 0.69
C ASN A 100 9.35 3.22 0.45
N PHE A 101 8.82 4.24 -0.22
CA PHE A 101 7.41 4.37 -0.56
C PHE A 101 7.27 4.81 -2.01
N THR A 102 6.24 4.35 -2.69
CA THR A 102 5.78 4.96 -3.95
C THR A 102 4.47 5.68 -3.71
N VAL A 103 4.27 6.80 -4.37
CA VAL A 103 3.01 7.58 -4.29
C VAL A 103 2.51 7.80 -5.71
N ALA A 104 1.24 7.45 -5.96
CA ALA A 104 0.58 7.71 -7.25
C ALA A 104 -0.84 8.27 -7.05
N SER A 105 -1.35 8.95 -8.07
CA SER A 105 -2.73 9.44 -8.06
C SER A 105 -3.73 8.34 -8.41
N VAL A 106 -4.86 8.28 -7.69
CA VAL A 106 -5.99 7.40 -8.03
C VAL A 106 -6.60 7.72 -9.40
N THR A 107 -6.37 8.92 -9.94
CA THR A 107 -6.84 9.32 -11.28
C THR A 107 -5.99 8.73 -12.40
N ARG A 108 -4.85 8.12 -12.07
CA ARG A 108 -3.89 7.55 -13.03
C ARG A 108 -3.58 6.08 -12.74
N PRO A 109 -4.57 5.18 -12.93
CA PRO A 109 -4.42 3.77 -12.57
C PRO A 109 -3.30 3.04 -13.32
N MET A 110 -2.87 3.54 -14.49
CA MET A 110 -1.76 2.95 -15.26
C MET A 110 -0.39 3.15 -14.60
N ASP A 111 -0.24 4.13 -13.69
CA ASP A 111 1.02 4.35 -12.94
C ASP A 111 1.34 3.16 -12.03
N VAL A 112 0.37 2.26 -11.80
CA VAL A 112 0.56 0.97 -11.12
C VAL A 112 1.65 0.09 -11.76
N ALA A 113 1.84 0.19 -13.08
CA ALA A 113 2.87 -0.57 -13.78
C ALA A 113 4.28 -0.10 -13.38
N ALA A 114 4.46 1.21 -13.20
CA ALA A 114 5.70 1.77 -12.66
C ALA A 114 5.85 1.40 -11.17
N ALA A 115 4.78 1.49 -10.38
CA ALA A 115 4.82 1.11 -8.96
C ALA A 115 5.28 -0.34 -8.75
N ALA A 116 4.86 -1.27 -9.62
CA ALA A 116 5.24 -2.68 -9.56
C ALA A 116 6.77 -2.89 -9.53
N THR A 117 7.54 -2.08 -10.28
CA THR A 117 9.01 -2.24 -10.33
C THR A 117 9.70 -1.88 -9.02
N PHE A 118 9.07 -1.06 -8.18
CA PHE A 118 9.57 -0.71 -6.85
C PHE A 118 9.21 -1.74 -5.78
N GLY A 119 8.31 -2.68 -6.09
CA GLY A 119 7.95 -3.77 -5.19
C GLY A 119 9.07 -4.79 -5.00
N GLY A 120 9.85 -5.07 -6.05
CA GLY A 120 10.92 -6.06 -6.07
C GLY A 120 12.34 -5.47 -5.89
N ASN A 121 13.35 -6.31 -6.17
CA ASN A 121 14.76 -5.92 -6.35
C ASN A 121 15.40 -5.11 -5.21
N GLY A 122 14.98 -5.34 -3.97
CA GLY A 122 15.57 -4.68 -2.80
C GLY A 122 15.09 -3.25 -2.55
N VAL A 123 14.25 -2.67 -3.43
CA VAL A 123 13.65 -1.35 -3.20
C VAL A 123 12.51 -1.44 -2.22
N PHE A 124 11.61 -2.41 -2.40
CA PHE A 124 10.57 -2.74 -1.43
C PHE A 124 9.70 -1.55 -1.02
N ALA A 125 9.06 -0.91 -1.98
CA ALA A 125 8.19 0.23 -1.74
C ALA A 125 6.70 -0.12 -1.94
N PRO A 126 5.85 -0.11 -0.90
CA PRO A 126 4.41 -0.15 -1.09
C PRO A 126 3.93 1.07 -1.88
N LEU A 127 2.80 0.90 -2.57
CA LEU A 127 2.14 2.00 -3.26
C LEU A 127 1.09 2.63 -2.36
N LEU A 128 1.34 3.88 -1.99
CA LEU A 128 0.42 4.80 -1.35
C LEU A 128 -0.29 5.65 -2.41
N LEU A 129 -1.45 6.18 -2.07
CA LEU A 129 -2.33 6.85 -3.03
C LEU A 129 -2.65 8.28 -2.59
N VAL A 130 -2.80 9.16 -3.57
CA VAL A 130 -3.45 10.47 -3.41
C VAL A 130 -4.71 10.55 -4.25
N ASP A 131 -5.72 11.24 -3.77
CA ASP A 131 -7.01 11.45 -4.44
C ASP A 131 -7.16 12.85 -5.05
N GLU A 132 -6.44 13.84 -4.52
CA GLU A 132 -6.37 15.21 -5.02
C GLU A 132 -4.91 15.58 -5.37
N ALA A 133 -4.69 16.26 -6.50
CA ALA A 133 -3.36 16.68 -6.91
C ALA A 133 -2.82 17.85 -6.06
N ALA A 134 -3.70 18.75 -5.61
CA ALA A 134 -3.33 20.03 -5.04
C ALA A 134 -2.72 19.95 -3.63
N ARG A 135 -2.96 18.86 -2.89
CA ARG A 135 -2.52 18.69 -1.51
C ARG A 135 -2.41 17.22 -1.13
N LEU A 136 -1.54 16.93 -0.17
CA LEU A 136 -1.45 15.59 0.40
C LEU A 136 -2.70 15.31 1.27
N PRO A 137 -3.33 14.13 1.15
CA PRO A 137 -4.41 13.73 2.06
C PRO A 137 -3.89 13.69 3.51
N ALA A 138 -4.68 14.18 4.46
CA ALA A 138 -4.26 14.27 5.87
C ALA A 138 -3.91 12.90 6.48
N GLU A 139 -4.60 11.84 6.05
CA GLU A 139 -4.34 10.46 6.49
C GLU A 139 -2.96 9.96 6.00
N LEU A 140 -2.58 10.34 4.77
CA LEU A 140 -1.29 10.00 4.19
C LEU A 140 -0.16 10.82 4.84
N ASP A 141 -0.38 12.12 5.07
CA ASP A 141 0.53 12.99 5.80
C ASP A 141 0.83 12.43 7.20
N GLY A 142 -0.23 12.10 7.95
CA GLY A 142 -0.11 11.50 9.28
C GLY A 142 0.61 10.16 9.28
N TYR A 143 0.31 9.28 8.31
CA TYR A 143 1.04 8.01 8.20
C TYR A 143 2.53 8.20 7.96
N LEU A 144 2.91 9.09 7.03
CA LEU A 144 4.32 9.33 6.71
C LEU A 144 5.06 9.98 7.89
N LEU A 145 4.38 10.82 8.68
CA LEU A 145 4.91 11.35 9.94
C LEU A 145 5.10 10.25 11.00
N ASP A 146 4.18 9.29 11.13
CA ASP A 146 4.32 8.16 12.07
C ASP A 146 5.58 7.32 11.80
N VAL A 147 6.01 7.27 10.53
CA VAL A 147 7.20 6.53 10.09
C VAL A 147 8.35 7.45 9.70
N GLN A 148 8.31 8.74 10.07
CA GLN A 148 9.36 9.70 9.76
C GLN A 148 10.67 9.33 10.47
N PRO A 149 11.82 9.34 9.78
CA PRO A 149 13.10 9.03 10.39
C PRO A 149 13.56 10.13 11.34
N GLY A 150 13.86 9.72 12.57
CA GLY A 150 14.57 10.54 13.55
C GLY A 150 16.03 10.13 13.69
N TYR A 151 16.91 11.05 14.10
CA TYR A 151 18.27 10.74 14.50
C TYR A 151 18.66 11.39 15.83
N SER A 152 19.56 10.72 16.56
CA SER A 152 20.24 11.27 17.72
C SER A 152 21.75 11.27 17.51
N GLY A 153 22.42 12.38 17.82
CA GLY A 153 23.85 12.53 17.56
C GLY A 153 24.17 12.75 16.09
N ASN A 154 24.80 11.79 15.41
CA ASN A 154 25.28 11.95 14.03
C ASN A 154 24.17 11.67 13.00
N PRO A 155 23.76 12.66 12.17
CA PRO A 155 22.75 12.46 11.13
C PRO A 155 23.09 11.35 10.13
N SER A 156 24.38 11.12 9.85
CA SER A 156 24.81 10.09 8.89
C SER A 156 24.58 8.65 9.37
N ALA A 157 24.21 8.44 10.63
CA ALA A 157 23.83 7.13 11.17
C ALA A 157 22.30 6.90 11.16
N GLY A 158 21.52 7.88 10.70
CA GLY A 158 20.08 7.78 10.60
C GLY A 158 19.61 6.78 9.54
N VAL A 159 18.44 6.20 9.74
CA VAL A 159 17.71 5.50 8.67
C VAL A 159 16.98 6.52 7.82
N PHE A 160 16.86 6.30 6.52
CA PHE A 160 16.22 7.23 5.59
C PHE A 160 14.92 6.63 5.06
N ASN A 161 13.92 7.48 4.87
CA ASN A 161 12.81 7.15 4.00
C ASN A 161 13.11 7.68 2.60
N SER A 162 12.72 6.92 1.56
CA SER A 162 12.71 7.45 0.18
C SER A 162 11.29 7.40 -0.36
N ILE A 163 10.83 8.52 -0.92
CA ILE A 163 9.49 8.61 -1.51
C ILE A 163 9.63 8.83 -3.02
N PHE A 164 9.13 7.88 -3.80
CA PHE A 164 9.11 7.94 -5.26
C PHE A 164 7.73 8.41 -5.74
N VAL A 165 7.68 9.58 -6.36
CA VAL A 165 6.45 10.17 -6.91
C VAL A 165 6.25 9.65 -8.34
N LEU A 166 5.09 9.04 -8.59
CA LEU A 166 4.72 8.51 -9.90
C LEU A 166 3.72 9.45 -10.57
N GLY A 167 4.12 10.04 -11.70
CA GLY A 167 3.33 11.00 -12.46
C GLY A 167 4.00 12.36 -12.59
N ASP A 168 3.22 13.33 -13.03
CA ASP A 168 3.61 14.74 -13.19
C ASP A 168 2.92 15.64 -12.16
N GLU A 169 3.13 16.95 -12.25
CA GLU A 169 2.50 17.92 -11.34
C GLU A 169 0.97 18.00 -11.48
N ALA A 170 0.40 17.51 -12.58
CA ALA A 170 -1.06 17.39 -12.71
C ALA A 170 -1.61 16.21 -11.90
N ALA A 171 -0.80 15.18 -11.65
CA ALA A 171 -1.13 14.07 -10.77
C ALA A 171 -0.89 14.43 -9.29
N ILE A 172 0.27 15.04 -9.00
CA ILE A 172 0.74 15.37 -7.65
C ILE A 172 1.46 16.71 -7.75
N SER A 173 0.80 17.80 -7.34
CA SER A 173 1.34 19.16 -7.50
C SER A 173 2.70 19.35 -6.83
N GLY A 174 3.47 20.34 -7.29
CA GLY A 174 4.75 20.70 -6.66
C GLY A 174 4.63 20.99 -5.16
N ALA A 175 3.51 21.56 -4.71
CA ALA A 175 3.25 21.77 -3.27
C ALA A 175 3.09 20.45 -2.50
N ALA A 176 2.36 19.48 -3.06
CA ALA A 176 2.24 18.15 -2.47
C ALA A 176 3.57 17.39 -2.50
N GLN A 177 4.35 17.52 -3.58
CA GLN A 177 5.70 16.93 -3.68
C GLN A 177 6.66 17.54 -2.65
N ALA A 178 6.64 18.86 -2.46
CA ALA A 178 7.45 19.54 -1.45
C ALA A 178 7.10 19.08 -0.02
N ARG A 179 5.82 18.81 0.25
CA ARG A 179 5.41 18.23 1.54
C ARG A 179 5.92 16.79 1.73
N LEU A 180 5.90 15.98 0.68
CA LEU A 180 6.48 14.63 0.72
C LEU A 180 8.00 14.66 0.96
N ASP A 181 8.69 15.59 0.30
CA ASP A 181 10.12 15.84 0.50
C ASP A 181 10.42 16.18 1.96
N GLU A 182 9.75 17.19 2.52
CA GLU A 182 9.87 17.61 3.92
C GLU A 182 9.67 16.45 4.91
N ILE A 183 8.63 15.63 4.74
CA ILE A 183 8.36 14.50 5.66
C ILE A 183 9.40 13.38 5.51
N SER A 184 10.05 13.25 4.35
CA SER A 184 11.10 12.25 4.15
C SER A 184 12.43 12.62 4.81
N GLU A 185 12.61 13.90 5.15
CA GLU A 185 13.82 14.40 5.81
C GLU A 185 14.01 13.80 7.21
N LEU A 186 15.28 13.68 7.60
CA LEU A 186 15.69 13.26 8.93
C LEU A 186 15.53 14.39 9.93
N VAL A 187 14.68 14.16 10.93
CA VAL A 187 14.46 15.12 12.01
C VAL A 187 15.34 14.81 13.24
N PRO A 188 15.95 15.81 13.90
CA PRO A 188 16.60 15.59 15.18
C PRO A 188 15.57 15.13 16.21
N VAL A 189 15.89 14.08 16.97
CA VAL A 189 15.08 13.64 18.13
C VAL A 189 15.87 13.84 19.42
N ASP A 190 15.31 14.59 20.36
CA ASP A 190 15.88 14.70 21.69
C ASP A 190 15.69 13.38 22.44
N VAL A 191 16.80 12.70 22.72
CA VAL A 191 16.83 11.53 23.60
C VAL A 191 16.96 12.01 25.05
N SER A 192 16.02 12.87 25.47
CA SER A 192 15.89 13.26 26.87
C SER A 192 14.74 12.45 27.47
N ASP A 193 15.07 11.57 28.41
CA ASP A 193 14.22 10.71 29.25
C ASP A 193 13.61 9.44 28.62
N ARG A 194 14.37 8.34 28.74
CA ARG A 194 13.84 7.01 29.11
C ARG A 194 14.55 6.50 30.35
#